data_AF-A0A955W1B0-F1
#
_entry.id   AF-A0A955W1B0-F1
#
_cell.length_a   1.000
_cell.length_b   1.000
_cell.length_c   1.000
_cell.angle_alpha   90.00
_cell.angle_beta   90.00
_cell.angle_gamma   90.00
#
_symmetry.space_group_name_H-M   'P 1'
#
loop_
_entity.id
_entity.type
_entity.pdbx_description
1 polymer ?
#
loop_
_entity_poly.entity_id
_entity_poly.type
_entity_poly.pdbx_seq_one_letter_code
_entity_poly.pdbx_strand_id
1 'polypeptide(L)'
;MKRAFDRYFFGPVDSVRPYLLLHIVLAMVGLDCFVELVPHGWRYGVDGFNVAHFRVLDALGPTPTAGLYVTVVALAGGVALTMALTRPTRVGLATVAALYTYGWAMSMLDSYQHHYLLSLVLGCFVFFPLRGAREVLGEHALGLGDDSREFDRTAPAPGYVVVGVTFAIVYFYAAVGKLGAEWRDGSALQRIVPLGGAAQRNPDRTLPSVDDLLRWANHLGLGDAGAWRALALSAVALQLACCVAYLLVVHRDAWRRPWLRQAFSIAGLAPLAFHVGVSSLDLSIGWFTGYMIVAALVFFAPASALALAADWGTVPVRALYHLGAAILGRLDRASLSVRVLHTSVVVLAVGVGLAVWRAGRAADLPGIPSAAALAALALVVGVAWRSWRAARATVHTRRPAPAVVYASARPTPPAVRPAALGGAIALVLGAAIAASVASVALTKTRVRFDYYRWAGADARRRGDYEQALGFYEKANAYAPLGESRDRIERELRQRVEDGRAGG
;
A
#
# COMPACT_ATOMS: atom_id res chain seq x y z
N MET A 1 7.30 -33.10 16.72
CA MET A 1 7.69 -31.87 15.99
C MET A 1 6.75 -31.56 14.82
N LYS A 2 6.53 -32.46 13.85
CA LYS A 2 5.61 -32.23 12.70
C LYS A 2 4.23 -31.67 13.08
N ARG A 3 3.54 -32.27 14.05
CA ARG A 3 2.23 -31.78 14.54
C ARG A 3 2.24 -30.36 15.14
N ALA A 4 3.34 -29.94 15.75
CA ALA A 4 3.45 -28.60 16.35
C ALA A 4 3.74 -27.55 15.27
N PHE A 5 4.62 -27.87 14.32
CA PHE A 5 4.88 -27.05 13.14
C PHE A 5 3.61 -26.86 12.29
N ASP A 6 2.90 -27.95 12.00
CA ASP A 6 1.68 -27.90 11.19
C ASP A 6 0.60 -27.05 11.88
N ARG A 7 0.46 -27.21 13.20
CA ARG A 7 -0.46 -26.40 14.00
C ARG A 7 -0.06 -24.92 13.99
N TYR A 8 1.24 -24.62 13.99
CA TYR A 8 1.74 -23.26 13.99
C TYR A 8 1.46 -22.55 12.66
N PHE A 9 1.80 -23.17 11.53
CA PHE A 9 1.67 -22.53 10.22
C PHE A 9 0.29 -22.66 9.57
N PHE A 10 -0.47 -23.70 9.91
CA PHE A 10 -1.75 -24.01 9.26
C PHE A 10 -2.94 -24.03 10.24
N GLY A 11 -2.77 -23.47 11.43
CA GLY A 11 -3.86 -23.27 12.38
C GLY A 11 -4.96 -22.34 11.84
N PRO A 12 -6.18 -22.42 12.41
CA PRO A 12 -7.29 -21.58 11.99
C PRO A 12 -7.05 -20.11 12.35
N VAL A 13 -7.27 -19.21 11.38
CA VAL A 13 -7.24 -17.75 11.55
C VAL A 13 -8.58 -17.20 11.07
N ASP A 14 -9.17 -16.25 11.81
CA ASP A 14 -10.39 -15.57 11.38
C ASP A 14 -10.11 -14.77 10.10
N SER A 15 -10.92 -15.02 9.06
CA SER A 15 -10.74 -14.48 7.71
C SER A 15 -10.78 -12.96 7.64
N VAL A 16 -11.38 -12.30 8.63
CA VAL A 16 -11.42 -10.83 8.67
C VAL A 16 -10.03 -10.22 8.79
N ARG A 17 -9.09 -10.90 9.46
CA ARG A 17 -7.73 -10.40 9.68
C ARG A 17 -6.92 -10.33 8.38
N PRO A 18 -6.67 -11.45 7.65
CA PRO A 18 -5.96 -11.37 6.38
C PRO A 18 -6.71 -10.51 5.37
N TYR A 19 -8.04 -10.48 5.40
CA TYR A 19 -8.84 -9.61 4.55
C TYR A 19 -8.53 -8.13 4.79
N LEU A 20 -8.66 -7.64 6.02
CA LEU A 20 -8.41 -6.24 6.37
C LEU A 20 -6.94 -5.85 6.17
N LEU A 21 -6.01 -6.69 6.64
CA LEU A 21 -4.59 -6.41 6.50
C LEU A 21 -4.24 -6.23 5.03
N LEU A 22 -4.71 -7.12 4.16
CA LEU A 22 -4.48 -7.05 2.72
C LEU A 22 -5.02 -5.75 2.12
N HIS A 23 -6.30 -5.41 2.36
CA HIS A 23 -6.93 -4.27 1.69
C HIS A 23 -6.39 -2.93 2.21
N ILE A 24 -6.19 -2.79 3.53
CA ILE A 24 -5.66 -1.55 4.10
C ILE A 24 -4.21 -1.35 3.66
N VAL A 25 -3.36 -2.38 3.73
CA VAL A 25 -1.96 -2.27 3.32
C VAL A 25 -1.85 -1.99 1.81
N LEU A 26 -2.67 -2.61 0.95
CA LEU A 26 -2.69 -2.27 -0.48
C LEU A 26 -3.14 -0.82 -0.73
N ALA A 27 -4.10 -0.32 0.03
CA ALA A 27 -4.51 1.09 -0.07
C ALA A 27 -3.36 2.02 0.32
N MET A 28 -2.66 1.71 1.43
CA MET A 28 -1.51 2.46 1.90
C MET A 28 -0.34 2.40 0.91
N VAL A 29 0.05 1.22 0.41
CA VAL A 29 1.08 1.06 -0.63
C VAL A 29 0.74 1.89 -1.86
N GLY A 30 -0.53 1.89 -2.24
CA GLY A 30 -1.07 2.75 -3.28
C GLY A 30 -0.71 4.22 -3.09
N LEU A 31 -1.07 4.78 -1.94
CA LEU A 31 -0.84 6.19 -1.60
C LEU A 31 0.64 6.50 -1.41
N ASP A 32 1.37 5.64 -0.71
CA ASP A 32 2.80 5.73 -0.44
C ASP A 32 3.62 5.78 -1.74
N CYS A 33 3.28 4.94 -2.73
CA CYS A 33 3.85 5.01 -4.07
C CYS A 33 3.70 6.40 -4.71
N PHE A 34 2.50 7.02 -4.64
CA PHE A 34 2.26 8.30 -5.29
C PHE A 34 2.77 9.50 -4.50
N VAL A 35 2.69 9.47 -3.18
CA VAL A 35 2.95 10.62 -2.30
C VAL A 35 4.40 10.65 -1.83
N GLU A 36 5.00 9.50 -1.52
CA GLU A 36 6.34 9.42 -0.93
C GLU A 36 7.39 8.99 -1.96
N LEU A 37 7.13 7.90 -2.69
CA LEU A 37 8.15 7.29 -3.57
C LEU A 37 8.35 8.07 -4.88
N VAL A 38 7.28 8.55 -5.52
CA VAL A 38 7.38 9.31 -6.78
C VAL A 38 8.25 10.57 -6.65
N PRO A 39 8.09 11.43 -5.61
CA PRO A 39 8.99 12.58 -5.40
C PRO A 39 10.47 12.24 -5.34
N HIS A 40 10.84 11.02 -4.92
CA HIS A 40 12.24 10.57 -4.87
C HIS A 40 12.78 10.05 -6.19
N GLY A 41 11.92 9.92 -7.21
CA GLY A 41 12.30 9.32 -8.49
C GLY A 41 13.37 10.09 -9.26
N TRP A 42 13.58 11.39 -9.00
CA TRP A 42 14.61 12.18 -9.66
C TRP A 42 16.03 11.66 -9.40
N ARG A 43 16.24 10.92 -8.29
CA ARG A 43 17.55 10.40 -7.88
C ARG A 43 18.06 9.27 -8.78
N TYR A 44 17.16 8.60 -9.49
CA TYR A 44 17.49 7.36 -10.22
C TYR A 44 18.18 7.67 -11.55
N GLY A 45 19.39 7.14 -11.70
CA GLY A 45 20.20 7.26 -12.92
C GLY A 45 20.94 8.59 -13.07
N VAL A 46 21.00 9.40 -11.99
CA VAL A 46 21.81 10.63 -11.96
C VAL A 46 23.28 10.27 -12.27
N ASP A 47 23.86 10.98 -13.22
CA ASP A 47 25.23 10.77 -13.74
C ASP A 47 25.53 9.33 -14.22
N GLY A 48 24.49 8.57 -14.59
CA GLY A 48 24.63 7.17 -14.98
C GLY A 48 25.00 6.23 -13.82
N PHE A 49 25.03 6.73 -12.58
CA PHE A 49 25.39 5.95 -11.40
C PHE A 49 24.18 5.25 -10.79
N ASN A 50 24.34 3.97 -10.49
CA ASN A 50 23.38 3.19 -9.73
C ASN A 50 24.08 1.99 -9.08
N VAL A 51 23.69 1.68 -7.84
CA VAL A 51 24.11 0.47 -7.13
C VAL A 51 22.84 -0.23 -6.71
N ALA A 52 22.53 -1.39 -7.29
CA ALA A 52 21.37 -2.15 -6.84
C ALA A 52 21.61 -2.80 -5.47
N HIS A 53 20.53 -3.14 -4.75
CA HIS A 53 20.63 -3.90 -3.51
C HIS A 53 21.14 -5.33 -3.72
N PHE A 54 20.95 -5.87 -4.93
CA PHE A 54 21.43 -7.19 -5.32
C PHE A 54 22.24 -7.11 -6.60
N ARG A 55 23.48 -7.64 -6.58
CA ARG A 55 24.41 -7.62 -7.73
C ARG A 55 23.85 -8.21 -9.02
N VAL A 56 22.90 -9.14 -8.92
CA VAL A 56 22.23 -9.73 -10.10
C VAL A 56 21.40 -8.70 -10.88
N LEU A 57 20.89 -7.66 -10.20
CA LEU A 57 20.12 -6.59 -10.84
C LEU A 57 21.01 -5.62 -11.62
N ASP A 58 22.26 -5.43 -11.20
CA ASP A 58 23.24 -4.63 -11.95
C ASP A 58 23.49 -5.24 -13.35
N ALA A 59 23.33 -6.57 -13.48
CA ALA A 59 23.49 -7.29 -14.75
C ALA A 59 22.27 -7.18 -15.68
N LEU A 60 21.11 -6.74 -15.20
CA LEU A 60 19.89 -6.68 -16.03
C LEU A 60 19.89 -5.50 -17.00
N GLY A 61 20.67 -4.45 -16.73
CA GLY A 61 20.84 -3.26 -17.58
C GLY A 61 19.53 -2.54 -17.96
N PRO A 62 19.62 -1.40 -18.66
CA PRO A 62 20.52 -0.29 -18.36
C PRO A 62 20.27 0.29 -16.95
N THR A 63 21.13 1.20 -16.49
CA THR A 63 20.94 2.00 -15.27
C THR A 63 19.50 2.52 -15.20
N PRO A 64 18.77 2.31 -14.09
CA PRO A 64 17.39 2.75 -13.99
C PRO A 64 17.31 4.27 -14.13
N THR A 65 16.55 4.73 -15.11
CA THR A 65 16.28 6.16 -15.28
C THR A 65 15.18 6.61 -14.31
N ALA A 66 15.15 7.90 -13.99
CA ALA A 66 14.07 8.49 -13.21
C ALA A 66 12.68 8.17 -13.79
N GLY A 67 12.53 8.20 -15.12
CA GLY A 67 11.29 7.82 -15.79
C GLY A 67 10.93 6.35 -15.63
N LEU A 68 11.90 5.43 -15.70
CA LEU A 68 11.65 4.00 -15.46
C LEU A 68 11.19 3.76 -14.02
N TYR A 69 11.91 4.30 -13.04
CA TYR A 69 11.56 4.14 -11.63
C TYR A 69 10.15 4.67 -11.33
N VAL A 70 9.85 5.92 -11.74
CA VAL A 70 8.52 6.51 -11.55
C VAL A 70 7.44 5.69 -12.26
N THR A 71 7.74 5.12 -13.43
CA THR A 71 6.82 4.22 -14.13
C THR A 71 6.49 2.97 -13.28
N VAL A 72 7.52 2.30 -12.76
CA VAL A 72 7.40 1.07 -11.96
C VAL A 72 6.60 1.33 -10.69
N VAL A 73 6.94 2.37 -9.94
CA VAL A 73 6.29 2.75 -8.68
C VAL A 73 4.83 3.17 -8.90
N ALA A 74 4.57 3.98 -9.94
CA ALA A 74 3.20 4.39 -10.25
C ALA A 74 2.32 3.21 -10.69
N LEU A 75 2.86 2.25 -11.43
CA LEU A 75 2.15 1.00 -11.76
C LEU A 75 1.89 0.16 -10.52
N ALA A 76 2.88 -0.01 -9.63
CA ALA A 76 2.71 -0.72 -8.37
C ALA A 76 1.59 -0.10 -7.54
N GLY A 77 1.62 1.23 -7.37
CA GLY A 77 0.60 1.97 -6.61
C GLY A 77 -0.79 1.90 -7.24
N GLY A 78 -0.88 2.03 -8.57
CA GLY A 78 -2.16 1.96 -9.29
C GLY A 78 -2.81 0.58 -9.23
N VAL A 79 -2.03 -0.48 -9.39
CA VAL A 79 -2.52 -1.87 -9.25
C VAL A 79 -2.91 -2.16 -7.80
N ALA A 80 -2.12 -1.70 -6.82
CA ALA A 80 -2.43 -1.86 -5.40
C ALA A 80 -3.74 -1.17 -5.00
N LEU A 81 -3.92 0.12 -5.36
CA LEU A 81 -5.18 0.85 -5.11
C LEU A 81 -6.37 0.18 -5.80
N THR A 82 -6.21 -0.24 -7.05
CA THR A 82 -7.29 -0.92 -7.78
C THR A 82 -7.71 -2.20 -7.06
N MET A 83 -6.75 -2.99 -6.56
CA MET A 83 -7.05 -4.21 -5.79
C MET A 83 -7.59 -3.91 -4.39
N ALA A 84 -7.20 -2.81 -3.75
CA ALA A 84 -7.78 -2.39 -2.47
C ALA A 84 -9.28 -2.02 -2.61
N LEU A 85 -9.68 -1.51 -3.78
CA LEU A 85 -11.05 -1.12 -4.09
C LEU A 85 -11.89 -2.23 -4.74
N THR A 86 -11.27 -3.35 -5.11
CA THR A 86 -11.91 -4.45 -5.85
C THR A 86 -11.51 -5.80 -5.24
N ARG A 87 -11.80 -6.93 -5.90
CA ARG A 87 -11.33 -8.24 -5.42
C ARG A 87 -9.86 -8.44 -5.83
N PRO A 88 -8.91 -8.58 -4.88
CA PRO A 88 -7.53 -8.90 -5.20
C PRO A 88 -7.40 -10.23 -5.95
N THR A 89 -6.37 -10.35 -6.78
CA THR A 89 -6.06 -11.59 -7.51
C THR A 89 -4.62 -12.00 -7.24
N ARG A 90 -4.31 -13.30 -7.28
CA ARG A 90 -2.93 -13.78 -7.05
C ARG A 90 -1.93 -13.15 -8.03
N VAL A 91 -2.32 -13.05 -9.30
CA VAL A 91 -1.49 -12.40 -10.33
C VAL A 91 -1.27 -10.93 -9.99
N GLY A 92 -2.32 -10.19 -9.66
CA GLY A 92 -2.19 -8.78 -9.27
C GLY A 92 -1.32 -8.58 -8.02
N LEU A 93 -1.44 -9.46 -7.02
CA LEU A 93 -0.60 -9.42 -5.82
C LEU A 93 0.86 -9.73 -6.14
N ALA A 94 1.12 -10.74 -6.98
CA ALA A 94 2.47 -11.04 -7.44
C ALA A 94 3.04 -9.88 -8.27
N THR A 95 2.23 -9.22 -9.08
CA THR A 95 2.62 -8.02 -9.84
C THR A 95 2.97 -6.86 -8.92
N VAL A 96 2.15 -6.55 -7.90
CA VAL A 96 2.47 -5.48 -6.92
C VAL A 96 3.74 -5.83 -6.15
N ALA A 97 3.86 -7.06 -5.66
CA ALA A 97 5.06 -7.51 -4.97
C ALA A 97 6.31 -7.38 -5.85
N ALA A 98 6.25 -7.84 -7.10
CA ALA A 98 7.38 -7.77 -8.03
C ALA A 98 7.74 -6.33 -8.40
N LEU A 99 6.76 -5.49 -8.76
CA LEU A 99 7.02 -4.10 -9.14
C LEU A 99 7.53 -3.28 -7.96
N TYR A 100 6.94 -3.42 -6.77
CA TYR A 100 7.39 -2.72 -5.56
C TYR A 100 8.80 -3.16 -5.17
N THR A 101 9.05 -4.48 -5.14
CA THR A 101 10.37 -5.04 -4.82
C THR A 101 11.41 -4.58 -5.83
N TYR A 102 11.08 -4.60 -7.13
CA TYR A 102 11.99 -4.12 -8.18
C TYR A 102 12.27 -2.61 -8.04
N GLY A 103 11.21 -1.82 -7.80
CA GLY A 103 11.26 -0.39 -7.49
C GLY A 103 12.31 -0.05 -6.44
N TRP A 104 12.23 -0.72 -5.29
CA TRP A 104 13.17 -0.56 -4.19
C TRP A 104 14.55 -1.16 -4.50
N ALA A 105 14.61 -2.40 -4.99
CA ALA A 105 15.85 -3.16 -5.12
C ALA A 105 16.78 -2.61 -6.20
N MET A 106 16.27 -1.83 -7.16
CA MET A 106 17.08 -1.31 -8.25
C MET A 106 18.11 -0.28 -7.79
N SER A 107 17.97 0.37 -6.62
CA SER A 107 18.94 1.36 -6.15
C SER A 107 19.09 1.43 -4.62
N MET A 108 20.34 1.44 -4.14
CA MET A 108 20.69 1.71 -2.74
C MET A 108 20.53 3.19 -2.33
N LEU A 109 20.14 4.07 -3.27
CA LEU A 109 19.68 5.43 -2.93
C LEU A 109 18.43 5.41 -2.05
N ASP A 110 17.69 4.30 -2.09
CA ASP A 110 16.64 3.95 -1.15
C ASP A 110 17.12 2.83 -0.21
N SER A 111 17.95 3.21 0.77
CA SER A 111 18.49 2.29 1.79
C SER A 111 17.52 2.09 2.96
N TYR A 112 16.27 2.51 2.83
CA TYR A 112 15.30 2.39 3.91
C TYR A 112 14.92 0.91 4.12
N GLN A 113 15.34 0.35 5.24
CA GLN A 113 15.12 -1.07 5.59
C GLN A 113 13.63 -1.45 5.64
N HIS A 114 12.71 -0.49 5.78
CA HIS A 114 11.29 -0.78 5.81
C HIS A 114 10.69 -1.12 4.44
N HIS A 115 11.25 -0.64 3.33
CA HIS A 115 10.80 -1.04 1.99
C HIS A 115 11.17 -2.50 1.68
N TYR A 116 12.27 -2.99 2.23
CA TYR A 116 12.59 -4.42 2.22
C TYR A 116 11.54 -5.24 2.97
N LEU A 117 11.17 -4.82 4.19
CA LEU A 117 10.10 -5.48 4.95
C LEU A 117 8.77 -5.48 4.17
N LEU A 118 8.39 -4.34 3.58
CA LEU A 118 7.16 -4.27 2.80
C LEU A 118 7.19 -5.18 1.56
N SER A 119 8.34 -5.32 0.90
CA SER A 119 8.54 -6.29 -0.18
C SER A 119 8.26 -7.74 0.28
N LEU A 120 8.74 -8.13 1.46
CA LEU A 120 8.46 -9.45 2.04
C LEU A 120 6.97 -9.62 2.38
N VAL A 121 6.33 -8.60 2.97
CA VAL A 121 4.90 -8.62 3.32
C VAL A 121 4.03 -8.76 2.06
N LEU A 122 4.32 -7.99 1.01
CA LEU A 122 3.62 -8.08 -0.27
C LEU A 122 3.83 -9.45 -0.93
N GLY A 123 5.03 -10.04 -0.82
CA GLY A 123 5.29 -11.42 -1.24
C GLY A 123 4.41 -12.42 -0.48
N CYS A 124 4.25 -12.26 0.83
CA CYS A 124 3.39 -13.11 1.65
C CYS A 124 1.91 -12.99 1.26
N PHE A 125 1.45 -11.80 0.85
CA PHE A 125 0.07 -11.57 0.42
C PHE A 125 -0.34 -12.44 -0.76
N VAL A 126 0.58 -12.84 -1.63
CA VAL A 126 0.32 -13.79 -2.74
C VAL A 126 -0.26 -15.12 -2.22
N PHE A 127 0.08 -15.49 -0.98
CA PHE A 127 -0.36 -16.72 -0.30
C PHE A 127 -1.53 -16.50 0.67
N PHE A 128 -2.09 -15.29 0.77
CA PHE A 128 -3.27 -15.05 1.59
C PHE A 128 -4.53 -15.74 1.00
N PRO A 129 -5.51 -16.09 1.85
CA PRO A 129 -6.82 -16.50 1.37
C PRO A 129 -7.52 -15.33 0.67
N LEU A 130 -7.85 -15.50 -0.61
CA LEU A 130 -8.53 -14.47 -1.42
C LEU A 130 -10.05 -14.51 -1.24
N ARG A 131 -10.50 -14.19 -0.02
CA ARG A 131 -11.93 -14.11 0.31
C ARG A 131 -12.52 -12.73 -0.02
N GLY A 132 -13.72 -12.71 -0.57
CA GLY A 132 -14.47 -11.46 -0.81
C GLY A 132 -15.17 -10.95 0.45
N ALA A 133 -15.59 -9.68 0.47
CA ALA A 133 -16.30 -9.09 1.61
C ALA A 133 -17.53 -9.91 2.05
N ARG A 134 -18.31 -10.44 1.09
CA ARG A 134 -19.45 -11.34 1.35
C ARG A 134 -19.06 -12.62 2.09
N GLU A 135 -17.93 -13.21 1.71
CA GLU A 135 -17.43 -14.46 2.30
C GLU A 135 -16.87 -14.24 3.71
N VAL A 136 -16.43 -13.01 4.03
CA VAL A 136 -15.84 -12.62 5.32
C VAL A 136 -16.90 -12.12 6.30
N LEU A 137 -17.81 -11.26 5.86
CA LEU A 137 -18.80 -10.59 6.71
C LEU A 137 -20.13 -11.36 6.81
N GLY A 138 -20.39 -12.28 5.87
CA GLY A 138 -21.67 -12.98 5.74
C GLY A 138 -22.72 -12.18 4.96
N GLU A 139 -23.84 -12.81 4.63
CA GLU A 139 -24.92 -12.19 3.83
C GLU A 139 -25.75 -11.17 4.62
N HIS A 140 -25.82 -11.34 5.94
CA HIS A 140 -26.59 -10.45 6.82
C HIS A 140 -26.01 -9.04 6.87
N ALA A 141 -24.67 -8.92 6.91
CA ALA A 141 -23.97 -7.63 6.86
C ALA A 141 -24.15 -6.90 5.51
N LEU A 142 -24.59 -7.61 4.46
CA LEU A 142 -24.88 -7.03 3.15
C LEU A 142 -26.36 -6.66 2.96
N GLY A 143 -27.22 -6.95 3.94
CA GLY A 143 -28.67 -6.72 3.84
C GLY A 143 -29.36 -7.59 2.78
N LEU A 144 -28.78 -8.77 2.44
CA LEU A 144 -29.23 -9.60 1.31
C LEU A 144 -29.93 -10.92 1.71
N GLY A 145 -30.15 -11.23 2.99
CA GLY A 145 -30.88 -12.45 3.38
C GLY A 145 -30.94 -12.79 4.87
N ASP A 146 -31.90 -13.66 5.21
CA ASP A 146 -32.25 -14.20 6.55
C ASP A 146 -31.60 -15.57 6.83
N ASP A 147 -30.72 -16.05 5.94
CA ASP A 147 -30.12 -17.38 6.07
C ASP A 147 -28.98 -17.39 7.10
N SER A 148 -29.30 -17.92 8.28
CA SER A 148 -28.45 -18.23 9.43
C SER A 148 -27.41 -19.33 9.19
N ARG A 149 -26.91 -19.51 7.95
CA ARG A 149 -25.81 -20.44 7.71
C ARG A 149 -24.56 -19.91 8.40
N GLU A 150 -24.14 -20.60 9.44
CA GLU A 150 -22.89 -20.39 10.16
C GLU A 150 -21.72 -20.62 9.17
N PHE A 151 -21.31 -19.55 8.49
CA PHE A 151 -20.14 -19.59 7.63
C PHE A 151 -18.90 -19.85 8.50
N ASP A 152 -18.10 -20.84 8.12
CA ASP A 152 -16.78 -21.04 8.74
C ASP A 152 -15.90 -19.81 8.43
N ARG A 153 -15.88 -18.89 9.39
CA ARG A 153 -15.11 -17.66 9.35
C ARG A 153 -13.62 -17.93 9.45
N THR A 154 -13.21 -19.14 9.86
CA THR A 154 -11.81 -19.48 10.01
C THR A 154 -11.25 -20.21 8.78
N ALA A 155 -9.96 -20.03 8.54
CA ALA A 155 -9.23 -20.75 7.50
C ALA A 155 -7.75 -20.86 7.85
N PRO A 156 -7.04 -21.89 7.37
CA PRO A 156 -5.59 -21.86 7.33
C PRO A 156 -5.10 -20.67 6.51
N ALA A 157 -4.24 -19.84 7.10
CA ALA A 157 -3.69 -18.65 6.46
C ALA A 157 -2.16 -18.58 6.64
N PRO A 158 -1.39 -19.51 6.03
CA PRO A 158 0.05 -19.58 6.25
C PRO A 158 0.78 -18.29 5.87
N GLY A 159 0.35 -17.60 4.80
CA GLY A 159 0.90 -16.29 4.46
C GLY A 159 0.74 -15.25 5.58
N TYR A 160 -0.40 -15.25 6.28
CA TYR A 160 -0.65 -14.34 7.40
C TYR A 160 0.24 -14.66 8.61
N VAL A 161 0.43 -15.95 8.89
CA VAL A 161 1.37 -16.40 9.94
C VAL A 161 2.80 -15.98 9.60
N VAL A 162 3.24 -16.15 8.35
CA VAL A 162 4.58 -15.74 7.90
C VAL A 162 4.77 -14.22 8.01
N VAL A 163 3.75 -13.40 7.76
CA VAL A 163 3.82 -11.95 8.03
C VAL A 163 4.07 -11.68 9.51
N GLY A 164 3.35 -12.34 10.43
CA GLY A 164 3.58 -12.21 11.86
C GLY A 164 5.00 -12.61 12.28
N VAL A 165 5.51 -13.72 11.74
CA VAL A 165 6.90 -14.17 11.97
C VAL A 165 7.90 -13.15 11.41
N THR A 166 7.64 -12.58 10.25
CA THR A 166 8.51 -11.57 9.62
C THR A 166 8.61 -10.33 10.50
N PHE A 167 7.49 -9.84 11.04
CA PHE A 167 7.50 -8.73 12.00
C PHE A 167 8.25 -9.08 13.27
N ALA A 168 8.07 -10.29 13.80
CA ALA A 168 8.82 -10.72 14.98
C ALA A 168 10.34 -10.73 14.74
N ILE A 169 10.79 -11.23 13.59
CA ILE A 169 12.21 -11.22 13.19
C ILE A 169 12.74 -9.78 13.11
N VAL A 170 12.00 -8.87 12.49
CA VAL A 170 12.42 -7.46 12.39
C VAL A 170 12.53 -6.81 13.76
N TYR A 171 11.55 -7.02 14.65
CA TYR A 171 11.63 -6.51 16.02
C TYR A 171 12.79 -7.12 16.80
N PHE A 172 13.04 -8.42 16.65
CA PHE A 172 14.18 -9.09 17.28
C PHE A 172 15.51 -8.50 16.79
N TYR A 173 15.69 -8.39 15.47
CA TYR A 173 16.89 -7.84 14.87
C TYR A 173 17.11 -6.37 15.30
N ALA A 174 16.03 -5.57 15.31
CA ALA A 174 16.07 -4.20 15.77
C ALA A 174 16.46 -4.08 17.25
N ALA A 175 16.01 -5.00 18.11
CA ALA A 175 16.40 -5.05 19.52
C ALA A 175 17.87 -5.43 19.68
N VAL A 176 18.32 -6.49 18.99
CA VAL A 176 19.71 -6.98 19.04
C VAL A 176 20.68 -5.90 18.55
N GLY A 177 20.36 -5.22 17.45
CA GLY A 177 21.17 -4.11 16.93
C GLY A 177 21.32 -2.93 17.90
N LYS A 178 20.44 -2.83 18.91
CA LYS A 178 20.47 -1.80 19.96
C LYS A 178 21.10 -2.28 21.27
N LEU A 179 21.73 -3.45 21.30
CA LEU A 179 22.50 -3.91 22.47
C LEU A 179 23.93 -3.33 22.51
N GLY A 180 24.35 -2.60 21.46
CA GLY A 180 25.63 -1.89 21.43
C GLY A 180 25.80 -0.86 22.56
N ALA A 181 27.05 -0.52 22.89
CA ALA A 181 27.36 0.41 23.99
C ALA A 181 26.62 1.75 23.86
N GLU A 182 26.63 2.35 22.66
CA GLU A 182 26.01 3.65 22.38
C GLU A 182 24.48 3.66 22.50
N TRP A 183 23.82 2.52 22.32
CA TRP A 183 22.39 2.41 22.59
C TRP A 183 22.13 2.16 24.07
N ARG A 184 23.00 1.40 24.75
CA ARG A 184 22.88 1.15 26.19
C ARG A 184 23.12 2.38 27.05
N ASP A 185 23.95 3.32 26.59
CA ASP A 185 24.16 4.61 27.27
C ASP A 185 23.20 5.71 26.80
N GLY A 186 22.46 5.49 25.71
CA GLY A 186 21.47 6.43 25.15
C GLY A 186 22.03 7.44 24.16
N SER A 187 23.35 7.49 23.95
CA SER A 187 24.00 8.46 23.05
C SER A 187 23.57 8.29 21.59
N ALA A 188 23.30 7.06 21.14
CA ALA A 188 22.80 6.80 19.80
C ALA A 188 21.42 7.46 19.57
N LEU A 189 20.52 7.36 20.56
CA LEU A 189 19.20 7.96 20.48
C LEU A 189 19.28 9.49 20.50
N GLN A 190 20.15 10.04 21.36
CA GLN A 190 20.37 11.49 21.44
C GLN A 190 20.87 12.09 20.13
N ARG A 191 21.67 11.37 19.34
CA ARG A 191 22.16 11.84 18.02
C ARG A 191 21.10 11.85 16.93
N ILE A 192 20.17 10.90 16.96
CA ILE A 192 19.17 10.74 15.89
C ILE A 192 17.88 11.50 16.16
N VAL A 193 17.57 11.80 17.42
CA VAL A 193 16.45 12.67 17.77
C VAL A 193 16.86 14.10 17.45
N PRO A 194 16.12 14.82 16.59
CA PRO A 194 16.40 16.22 16.32
C PRO A 194 16.28 17.03 17.63
N LEU A 195 17.41 17.45 18.18
CA LEU A 195 17.44 18.39 19.30
C LEU A 195 17.23 19.79 18.74
N GLY A 196 15.97 20.16 18.52
CA GLY A 196 15.56 21.49 18.06
C GLY A 196 14.70 22.15 19.11
N GLY A 197 15.22 23.21 19.75
CA GLY A 197 14.50 24.02 20.74
C GLY A 197 13.19 24.60 20.20
N ALA A 198 12.49 25.39 21.03
CA ALA A 198 11.14 25.92 20.81
C ALA A 198 10.82 26.48 19.39
N ALA A 199 11.82 26.85 18.59
CA ALA A 199 11.70 27.32 17.20
C ALA A 199 11.33 26.25 16.15
N GLN A 200 11.47 24.94 16.45
CA GLN A 200 11.11 23.85 15.54
C GLN A 200 9.88 23.06 16.00
N ARG A 201 9.14 23.58 17.00
CA ARG A 201 7.84 23.03 17.38
C ARG A 201 6.88 23.21 16.22
N ASN A 202 6.49 22.11 15.60
CA ASN A 202 5.27 22.07 14.82
C ASN A 202 4.12 22.50 15.75
N PRO A 203 3.47 23.67 15.54
CA PRO A 203 2.43 24.17 16.42
C PRO A 203 1.20 23.25 16.47
N ASP A 204 1.04 22.37 15.47
CA ASP A 204 -0.07 21.43 15.36
C ASP A 204 0.22 20.08 16.05
N ARG A 205 1.30 19.97 16.84
CA ARG A 205 1.69 18.70 17.47
C ARG A 205 0.79 18.39 18.65
N THR A 206 0.10 17.24 18.58
CA THR A 206 -0.82 16.75 19.63
C THR A 206 -0.17 15.79 20.62
N LEU A 207 1.01 15.24 20.30
CA LEU A 207 1.72 14.27 21.13
C LEU A 207 2.85 14.92 21.94
N PRO A 208 3.17 14.38 23.14
CA PRO A 208 4.29 14.85 23.96
C PRO A 208 5.60 14.81 23.17
N SER A 209 6.39 15.88 23.29
CA SER A 209 7.72 15.98 22.70
C SER A 209 8.76 15.20 23.50
N VAL A 210 9.93 14.99 22.92
CA VAL A 210 11.05 14.37 23.64
C VAL A 210 11.43 15.19 24.86
N ASP A 211 11.38 16.52 24.77
CA ASP A 211 11.62 17.41 25.90
C ASP A 211 10.63 17.19 27.04
N ASP A 212 9.37 16.86 26.75
CA ASP A 212 8.37 16.55 27.77
C ASP A 212 8.74 15.25 28.52
N LEU A 213 9.19 14.23 27.77
CA LEU A 213 9.63 12.96 28.33
C LEU A 213 10.90 13.13 29.17
N LEU A 214 11.87 13.91 28.69
CA LEU A 214 13.10 14.21 29.42
C LEU A 214 12.80 15.02 30.68
N ARG A 215 11.93 16.04 30.60
CA ARG A 215 11.47 16.78 31.78
C ARG A 215 10.83 15.84 32.79
N TRP A 216 9.92 14.97 32.36
CA TRP A 216 9.27 14.02 33.26
C TRP A 216 10.28 13.05 33.92
N ALA A 217 11.21 12.50 33.13
CA ALA A 217 12.28 11.64 33.64
C ALA A 217 13.18 12.37 34.66
N ASN A 218 13.47 13.66 34.42
CA ASN A 218 14.22 14.50 35.35
C ASN A 218 13.46 14.78 36.64
N HIS A 219 12.12 14.93 36.60
CA HIS A 219 11.30 15.03 37.82
C HIS A 219 11.36 13.74 38.65
N LEU A 220 11.65 12.59 38.05
CA LEU A 220 11.89 11.33 38.73
C LEU A 220 13.34 11.17 39.25
N GLY A 221 14.19 12.18 39.07
CA GLY A 221 15.58 12.18 39.54
C GLY A 221 16.56 11.38 38.67
N LEU A 222 16.20 11.04 37.43
CA LEU A 222 17.08 10.25 36.54
C LEU A 222 18.25 11.06 35.95
N GLY A 223 18.11 12.38 35.87
CA GLY A 223 19.02 13.25 35.11
C GLY A 223 19.00 12.97 33.60
N ASP A 224 19.58 13.87 32.80
CA ASP A 224 19.49 13.78 31.33
C ASP A 224 20.08 12.47 30.78
N ALA A 225 21.28 12.09 31.24
CA ALA A 225 21.94 10.85 30.82
C ALA A 225 21.14 9.61 31.22
N GLY A 226 20.55 9.61 32.42
CA GLY A 226 19.70 8.52 32.89
C GLY A 226 18.40 8.43 32.10
N ALA A 227 17.80 9.58 31.73
CA ALA A 227 16.60 9.66 30.91
C ALA A 227 16.84 9.09 29.50
N TRP A 228 17.91 9.49 28.82
CA TRP A 228 18.27 8.95 27.50
C TRP A 228 18.55 7.45 27.54
N ARG A 229 19.29 6.99 28.55
CA ARG A 229 19.53 5.57 28.78
C ARG A 229 18.22 4.80 29.01
N ALA A 230 17.30 5.33 29.82
CA ALA A 230 16.01 4.71 30.08
C ALA A 230 15.15 4.63 28.80
N LEU A 231 15.12 5.70 27.99
CA LEU A 231 14.40 5.70 26.71
C LEU A 231 14.99 4.67 25.74
N ALA A 232 16.31 4.60 25.61
CA ALA A 232 16.95 3.64 24.72
C ALA A 232 16.74 2.18 25.17
N LEU A 233 16.87 1.89 26.47
CA LEU A 233 16.61 0.55 27.02
C LEU A 233 15.13 0.16 26.93
N SER A 234 14.21 1.12 27.11
CA SER A 234 12.78 0.85 26.93
C SER A 234 12.44 0.52 25.46
N ALA A 235 13.10 1.16 24.49
CA ALA A 235 12.95 0.80 23.08
C ALA A 235 13.41 -0.66 22.80
N VAL A 236 14.51 -1.10 23.41
CA VAL A 236 14.98 -2.51 23.31
C VAL A 236 13.95 -3.46 23.94
N ALA A 237 13.51 -3.16 25.17
CA ALA A 237 12.55 -4.00 25.89
C ALA A 237 11.21 -4.10 25.15
N LEU A 238 10.68 -2.98 24.63
CA LEU A 238 9.47 -2.96 23.82
C LEU A 238 9.62 -3.77 22.54
N GLN A 239 10.77 -3.69 21.85
CA GLN A 239 11.02 -4.47 20.64
C GLN A 239 11.06 -5.98 20.93
N LEU A 240 11.68 -6.41 22.02
CA LEU A 240 11.65 -7.82 22.45
C LEU A 240 10.22 -8.26 22.81
N ALA A 241 9.45 -7.41 23.50
CA ALA A 241 8.04 -7.68 23.79
C ALA A 241 7.20 -7.80 22.50
N CYS A 242 7.42 -6.91 21.53
CA CYS A 242 6.77 -6.98 20.22
C CYS A 242 7.11 -8.28 19.48
N CYS A 243 8.37 -8.69 19.49
CA CYS A 243 8.82 -9.95 18.89
C CYS A 243 8.01 -11.14 19.44
N VAL A 244 7.98 -11.30 20.76
CA VAL A 244 7.23 -12.38 21.41
C VAL A 244 5.73 -12.26 21.12
N ALA A 245 5.17 -11.05 21.18
CA ALA A 245 3.77 -10.81 20.93
C ALA A 245 3.36 -11.23 19.50
N TYR A 246 4.15 -10.88 18.48
CA TYR A 246 3.86 -11.25 17.09
C TYR A 246 4.01 -12.75 16.81
N LEU A 247 4.93 -13.45 17.48
CA LEU A 247 5.05 -14.92 17.37
C LEU A 247 3.84 -15.64 17.96
N LEU A 248 3.22 -15.11 19.01
CA LEU A 248 2.14 -15.78 19.70
C LEU A 248 0.75 -15.39 19.17
N VAL A 249 0.56 -14.15 18.74
CA VAL A 249 -0.75 -13.61 18.36
C VAL A 249 -1.32 -14.24 17.08
N VAL A 250 -0.48 -14.80 16.20
CA VAL A 250 -0.93 -15.52 15.00
C VAL A 250 -1.92 -16.66 15.31
N HIS A 251 -1.92 -17.15 16.56
CA HIS A 251 -2.83 -18.20 17.04
C HIS A 251 -4.01 -17.70 17.83
N ARG A 252 -4.18 -16.38 17.99
CA ARG A 252 -5.22 -15.76 18.82
C ARG A 252 -6.60 -16.42 18.64
N ASP A 253 -6.99 -16.70 17.40
CA ASP A 253 -8.33 -17.22 17.08
C ASP A 253 -8.47 -18.73 17.35
N ALA A 254 -7.37 -19.46 17.46
CA ALA A 254 -7.36 -20.87 17.84
C ALA A 254 -7.53 -21.09 19.36
N TRP A 255 -7.29 -20.05 20.18
CA TRP A 255 -7.40 -20.16 21.63
C TRP A 255 -8.85 -20.06 22.11
N ARG A 256 -9.33 -21.13 22.73
CA ARG A 256 -10.70 -21.20 23.29
C ARG A 256 -10.90 -20.34 24.54
N ARG A 257 -9.83 -20.03 25.29
CA ARG A 257 -9.93 -19.30 26.57
C ARG A 257 -10.05 -17.79 26.32
N PRO A 258 -11.13 -17.13 26.79
CA PRO A 258 -11.36 -15.71 26.52
C PRO A 258 -10.27 -14.78 27.09
N TRP A 259 -9.76 -15.08 28.29
CA TRP A 259 -8.72 -14.27 28.92
C TRP A 259 -7.39 -14.26 28.14
N LEU A 260 -7.04 -15.35 27.44
CA LEU A 260 -5.84 -15.39 26.58
C LEU A 260 -6.01 -14.46 25.38
N ARG A 261 -7.22 -14.41 24.80
CA ARG A 261 -7.54 -13.46 23.73
C ARG A 261 -7.44 -12.03 24.23
N GLN A 262 -7.90 -11.74 25.44
CA GLN A 262 -7.73 -10.42 26.05
C GLN A 262 -6.26 -10.09 26.32
N ALA A 263 -5.47 -11.04 26.82
CA ALA A 263 -4.03 -10.89 27.03
C ALA A 263 -3.31 -10.52 25.72
N PHE A 264 -3.67 -11.12 24.58
CA PHE A 264 -3.14 -10.69 23.29
C PHE A 264 -3.55 -9.26 22.94
N SER A 265 -4.79 -8.84 23.21
CA SER A 265 -5.19 -7.44 22.95
C SER A 265 -4.36 -6.46 23.77
N ILE A 266 -4.07 -6.79 25.03
CA ILE A 266 -3.19 -6.00 25.90
C ILE A 266 -1.75 -6.03 25.38
N ALA A 267 -1.24 -7.18 24.94
CA ALA A 267 0.10 -7.29 24.34
C ALA A 267 0.25 -6.42 23.08
N GLY A 268 -0.84 -6.17 22.34
CA GLY A 268 -0.88 -5.25 21.20
C GLY A 268 -0.59 -3.78 21.57
N LEU A 269 -0.68 -3.40 22.85
CA LEU A 269 -0.27 -2.08 23.30
C LEU A 269 1.25 -1.85 23.14
N ALA A 270 2.07 -2.91 23.18
CA ALA A 270 3.52 -2.78 23.01
C ALA A 270 3.92 -2.25 21.61
N PRO A 271 3.52 -2.88 20.48
CA PRO A 271 3.85 -2.34 19.16
C PRO A 271 3.18 -1.00 18.88
N LEU A 272 1.96 -0.76 19.40
CA LEU A 272 1.32 0.55 19.29
C LEU A 272 2.12 1.63 20.03
N ALA A 273 2.48 1.40 21.29
CA ALA A 273 3.27 2.33 22.09
C ALA A 273 4.64 2.59 21.45
N PHE A 274 5.29 1.54 20.92
CA PHE A 274 6.56 1.69 20.22
C PHE A 274 6.43 2.62 19.01
N HIS A 275 5.47 2.38 18.10
CA HIS A 275 5.33 3.19 16.90
C HIS A 275 4.79 4.60 17.16
N VAL A 276 3.89 4.77 18.13
CA VAL A 276 3.50 6.12 18.60
C VAL A 276 4.71 6.85 19.17
N GLY A 277 5.53 6.17 19.99
CA GLY A 277 6.76 6.72 20.53
C GLY A 277 7.74 7.17 19.45
N VAL A 278 7.95 6.35 18.41
CA VAL A 278 8.81 6.70 17.26
C VAL A 278 8.32 7.98 16.56
N SER A 279 7.00 8.15 16.39
CA SER A 279 6.41 9.37 15.84
C SER A 279 6.56 10.58 16.78
N SER A 280 6.42 10.38 18.10
CA SER A 280 6.66 11.44 19.10
C SER A 280 8.12 11.92 19.11
N LEU A 281 9.06 11.03 18.82
CA LEU A 281 10.49 11.32 18.71
C LEU A 281 10.88 12.01 17.38
N ASP A 282 9.92 12.27 16.49
CA ASP A 282 10.14 12.83 15.14
C ASP A 282 11.11 12.04 14.27
N LEU A 283 11.22 10.73 14.51
CA LEU A 283 12.07 9.88 13.70
C LEU A 283 11.40 9.73 12.33
N SER A 284 11.97 10.37 11.31
CA SER A 284 11.46 10.39 9.94
C SER A 284 11.58 9.01 9.29
N ILE A 285 10.62 8.12 9.57
CA ILE A 285 10.52 6.78 8.97
C ILE A 285 9.36 6.67 7.97
N GLY A 286 8.82 7.82 7.54
CA GLY A 286 7.77 7.91 6.53
C GLY A 286 6.50 7.14 6.91
N TRP A 287 5.90 6.46 5.94
CA TRP A 287 4.68 5.67 6.10
C TRP A 287 4.87 4.39 6.92
N PHE A 288 6.12 4.01 7.24
CA PHE A 288 6.42 2.76 7.95
C PHE A 288 5.69 2.65 9.29
N THR A 289 5.65 3.72 10.08
CA THR A 289 4.88 3.77 11.33
C THR A 289 3.41 3.41 11.08
N GLY A 290 2.80 3.96 10.03
CA GLY A 290 1.42 3.69 9.67
C GLY A 290 1.17 2.21 9.39
N TYR A 291 2.04 1.58 8.58
CA TYR A 291 1.92 0.15 8.27
C TYR A 291 1.99 -0.71 9.52
N MET A 292 2.90 -0.39 10.44
CA MET A 292 3.08 -1.16 11.66
C MET A 292 1.94 -0.93 12.66
N ILE A 293 1.37 0.27 12.73
CA ILE A 293 0.15 0.54 13.52
C ILE A 293 -1.03 -0.26 12.96
N VAL A 294 -1.26 -0.24 11.65
CA VAL A 294 -2.33 -1.04 11.01
C VAL A 294 -2.11 -2.52 11.27
N ALA A 295 -0.88 -3.02 11.11
CA ALA A 295 -0.55 -4.40 11.43
C ALA A 295 -0.87 -4.72 12.90
N ALA A 296 -0.44 -3.89 13.85
CA ALA A 296 -0.73 -4.10 15.27
C ALA A 296 -2.24 -4.15 15.54
N LEU A 297 -3.02 -3.21 14.98
CA LEU A 297 -4.47 -3.20 15.11
C LEU A 297 -5.09 -4.49 14.55
N VAL A 298 -4.69 -4.94 13.35
CA VAL A 298 -5.27 -6.14 12.74
C VAL A 298 -4.85 -7.44 13.43
N PHE A 299 -3.60 -7.56 13.89
CA PHE A 299 -3.14 -8.77 14.58
C PHE A 299 -3.74 -8.88 16.00
N PHE A 300 -3.79 -7.77 16.74
CA PHE A 300 -4.11 -7.81 18.18
C PHE A 300 -5.56 -7.42 18.53
N ALA A 301 -6.33 -6.82 17.63
CA ALA A 301 -7.74 -6.52 17.90
C ALA A 301 -8.62 -7.79 17.96
N PRO A 302 -9.73 -7.76 18.71
CA PRO A 302 -10.78 -8.77 18.63
C PRO A 302 -11.37 -8.87 17.21
N ALA A 303 -11.66 -10.09 16.74
CA ALA A 303 -12.23 -10.30 15.40
C ALA A 303 -13.58 -9.59 15.21
N SER A 304 -14.38 -9.41 16.26
CA SER A 304 -15.64 -8.66 16.21
C SER A 304 -15.43 -7.17 15.89
N ALA A 305 -14.44 -6.53 16.52
CA ALA A 305 -14.08 -5.14 16.24
C ALA A 305 -13.56 -4.99 14.81
N LEU A 306 -12.77 -5.96 14.34
CA LEU A 306 -12.31 -6.02 12.96
C LEU A 306 -13.46 -6.23 11.97
N ALA A 307 -14.43 -7.09 12.27
CA ALA A 307 -15.60 -7.30 11.43
C ALA A 307 -16.42 -6.01 11.29
N LEU A 308 -16.58 -5.25 12.38
CA LEU A 308 -17.21 -3.93 12.33
C LEU A 308 -16.40 -2.96 11.44
N ALA A 309 -15.08 -2.87 11.64
CA ALA A 309 -14.22 -2.01 10.83
C ALA A 309 -14.26 -2.40 9.33
N ALA A 310 -14.28 -3.70 9.03
CA ALA A 310 -14.40 -4.22 7.67
C ALA A 310 -15.78 -3.93 7.07
N ASP A 311 -16.85 -4.02 7.85
CA ASP A 311 -18.18 -3.67 7.39
C ASP A 311 -18.26 -2.21 6.97
N TRP A 312 -17.82 -1.29 7.83
CA TRP A 312 -17.75 0.14 7.51
C TRP A 312 -16.80 0.43 6.34
N GLY A 313 -15.60 -0.13 6.35
CA GLY A 313 -14.58 0.09 5.32
C GLY A 313 -14.97 -0.43 3.95
N THR A 314 -15.87 -1.43 3.87
CA THR A 314 -16.32 -2.00 2.59
C THR A 314 -17.52 -1.28 2.00
N VAL A 315 -18.13 -0.31 2.68
CA VAL A 315 -19.28 0.47 2.15
C VAL A 315 -19.02 1.01 0.73
N PRO A 316 -17.87 1.68 0.44
CA PRO A 316 -17.61 2.19 -0.91
C PRO A 316 -17.51 1.06 -1.94
N VAL A 317 -16.84 -0.04 -1.59
CA VAL A 317 -16.67 -1.21 -2.48
C VAL A 317 -18.01 -1.86 -2.77
N ARG A 318 -18.86 -2.02 -1.76
CA ARG A 318 -20.23 -2.54 -1.92
C ARG A 318 -21.07 -1.64 -2.82
N ALA A 319 -21.00 -0.33 -2.63
CA ALA A 319 -21.70 0.63 -3.48
C ALA A 319 -21.30 0.47 -4.96
N LEU A 320 -20.01 0.24 -5.25
CA LEU A 320 -19.53 -0.04 -6.62
C LEU A 320 -20.10 -1.33 -7.19
N TYR A 321 -20.13 -2.41 -6.40
CA TYR A 321 -20.72 -3.68 -6.82
C TYR A 321 -22.23 -3.56 -7.06
N HIS A 322 -22.96 -2.87 -6.18
CA HIS A 322 -24.40 -2.63 -6.33
C HIS A 322 -24.70 -1.77 -7.56
N LEU A 323 -23.91 -0.72 -7.80
CA LEU A 323 -24.02 0.11 -8.99
C LEU A 323 -23.79 -0.71 -10.26
N GLY A 324 -22.73 -1.52 -10.30
CA GLY A 324 -22.45 -2.41 -11.43
C GLY A 324 -23.55 -3.43 -11.68
N ALA A 325 -24.08 -4.04 -10.62
CA ALA A 325 -25.20 -4.98 -10.70
C ALA A 325 -26.50 -4.29 -11.17
N ALA A 326 -26.78 -3.07 -10.71
CA ALA A 326 -27.94 -2.29 -11.13
C ALA A 326 -27.86 -1.91 -12.62
N ILE A 327 -26.68 -1.50 -13.10
CA ILE A 327 -26.43 -1.24 -14.53
C ILE A 327 -26.70 -2.51 -15.35
N LEU A 328 -26.16 -3.65 -14.91
CA LEU A 328 -26.39 -4.93 -15.58
C LEU A 328 -27.85 -5.34 -15.60
N GLY A 329 -28.56 -5.19 -14.49
CA GLY A 329 -30.00 -5.51 -14.41
C GLY A 329 -30.88 -4.61 -15.28
N ARG A 330 -30.44 -3.37 -15.58
CA ARG A 330 -31.12 -2.53 -16.58
C ARG A 330 -30.83 -3.00 -18.00
N LEU A 331 -29.59 -3.36 -18.30
CA LEU A 331 -29.18 -3.85 -19.63
C LEU A 331 -29.78 -5.22 -19.98
N ASP A 332 -29.91 -6.11 -19.00
CA ASP A 332 -30.54 -7.43 -19.17
C ASP A 332 -32.04 -7.30 -19.44
N ARG A 333 -32.74 -6.39 -18.75
CA ARG A 333 -34.15 -6.06 -19.02
C ARG A 333 -34.37 -5.46 -20.41
N ALA A 334 -33.36 -4.80 -20.98
CA ALA A 334 -33.39 -4.31 -22.35
C ALA A 334 -33.20 -5.44 -23.39
N SER A 335 -33.13 -6.72 -22.97
CA SER A 335 -32.97 -7.90 -23.82
C SER A 335 -31.73 -7.86 -24.71
N LEU A 336 -30.70 -7.12 -24.28
CA LEU A 336 -29.45 -6.99 -25.04
C LEU A 336 -28.76 -8.35 -25.14
N SER A 337 -28.26 -8.66 -26.33
CA SER A 337 -27.46 -9.86 -26.50
C SER A 337 -26.18 -9.80 -25.65
N VAL A 338 -25.68 -10.95 -25.22
CA VAL A 338 -24.41 -11.07 -24.47
C VAL A 338 -23.25 -10.39 -25.21
N ARG A 339 -23.28 -10.39 -26.55
CA ARG A 339 -22.29 -9.70 -27.39
C ARG A 339 -22.35 -8.19 -27.20
N VAL A 340 -23.55 -7.60 -27.21
CA VAL A 340 -23.71 -6.16 -26.99
C VAL A 340 -23.22 -5.78 -25.60
N LEU A 341 -23.60 -6.54 -24.58
CA LEU A 341 -23.17 -6.27 -23.22
C LEU A 341 -21.64 -6.37 -23.04
N HIS A 342 -21.02 -7.39 -23.65
CA HIS A 342 -19.55 -7.51 -23.70
C HIS A 342 -18.91 -6.27 -24.34
N THR A 343 -19.39 -5.88 -25.52
CA THR A 343 -18.88 -4.70 -26.24
C THR A 343 -19.03 -3.43 -25.41
N SER A 344 -20.18 -3.21 -24.75
CA SER A 344 -20.40 -2.04 -23.90
C SER A 344 -19.40 -1.96 -22.74
N VAL A 345 -19.10 -3.08 -22.08
CA VAL A 345 -18.14 -3.11 -20.97
C VAL A 345 -16.70 -2.87 -21.46
N VAL A 346 -16.34 -3.37 -22.64
CA VAL A 346 -15.03 -3.09 -23.26
C VAL A 346 -14.92 -1.62 -23.68
N VAL A 347 -15.96 -1.04 -24.28
CA VAL A 347 -16.00 0.39 -24.63
C VAL A 347 -15.86 1.26 -23.38
N LEU A 348 -16.54 0.90 -22.29
CA LEU A 348 -16.38 1.58 -21.00
C LEU A 348 -14.93 1.50 -20.50
N ALA A 349 -14.30 0.33 -20.58
CA ALA A 349 -12.90 0.16 -20.19
C ALA A 349 -11.94 0.99 -21.05
N VAL A 350 -12.19 1.11 -22.37
CA VAL A 350 -11.42 1.98 -23.26
C VAL A 350 -11.59 3.45 -22.88
N GLY A 351 -12.82 3.89 -22.62
CA GLY A 351 -13.10 5.26 -22.17
C GLY A 351 -12.40 5.61 -20.86
N VAL A 352 -12.46 4.71 -19.87
CA VAL A 352 -11.72 4.87 -18.61
C VAL A 352 -10.21 4.82 -18.85
N GLY A 353 -9.71 3.89 -19.66
CA GLY A 353 -8.28 3.83 -20.01
C GLY A 353 -7.76 5.12 -20.64
N LEU A 354 -8.53 5.74 -21.54
CA LEU A 354 -8.18 7.03 -22.14
C LEU A 354 -8.16 8.15 -21.08
N ALA A 355 -9.11 8.15 -20.14
CA ALA A 355 -9.13 9.11 -19.04
C ALA A 355 -7.92 8.94 -18.10
N VAL A 356 -7.54 7.69 -17.78
CA VAL A 356 -6.34 7.36 -16.99
C VAL A 356 -5.09 7.89 -17.69
N TRP A 357 -4.93 7.61 -18.98
CA TRP A 357 -3.79 8.10 -19.76
C TRP A 357 -3.71 9.63 -19.81
N ARG A 358 -4.84 10.31 -20.04
CA ARG A 358 -4.91 11.78 -20.02
C ARG A 358 -4.54 12.36 -18.66
N ALA A 359 -5.05 11.78 -17.57
CA ALA A 359 -4.68 12.18 -16.21
C ALA A 359 -3.18 12.00 -15.95
N GLY A 360 -2.60 10.88 -16.41
CA GLY A 360 -1.17 10.63 -16.31
C GLY A 360 -0.32 11.65 -17.09
N ARG A 361 -0.79 12.09 -18.27
CA ARG A 361 -0.13 13.19 -19.00
C ARG A 361 -0.22 14.53 -18.27
N ALA A 362 -1.36 14.81 -17.63
CA ALA A 362 -1.55 16.04 -16.86
C ALA A 362 -0.72 16.11 -15.58
N ALA A 363 -0.21 14.97 -15.10
CA ALA A 363 0.68 14.92 -13.95
C ALA A 363 2.06 15.55 -14.22
N ASP A 364 2.47 15.71 -15.48
CA ASP A 364 3.77 16.30 -15.88
C ASP A 364 4.94 15.81 -15.01
N LEU A 365 5.11 14.49 -14.93
CA LEU A 365 6.23 13.82 -14.26
C LEU A 365 6.81 12.77 -15.21
N PRO A 366 8.14 12.59 -15.24
CA PRO A 366 8.74 11.60 -16.13
C PRO A 366 8.24 10.19 -15.76
N GLY A 367 7.92 9.38 -16.76
CA GLY A 367 7.43 8.01 -16.57
C GLY A 367 5.92 7.88 -16.28
N ILE A 368 5.27 8.86 -15.64
CA ILE A 368 3.83 8.77 -15.34
C ILE A 368 2.97 8.58 -16.61
N PRO A 369 3.23 9.26 -17.75
CA PRO A 369 2.48 8.98 -18.99
C PRO A 369 2.61 7.53 -19.47
N SER A 370 3.80 6.93 -19.36
CA SER A 370 4.07 5.54 -19.73
C SER A 370 3.35 4.57 -18.78
N ALA A 371 3.41 4.81 -17.47
CA ALA A 371 2.64 4.04 -16.48
C ALA A 371 1.14 4.11 -16.76
N ALA A 372 0.61 5.30 -17.04
CA ALA A 372 -0.81 5.47 -17.31
C ALA A 372 -1.24 4.79 -18.62
N ALA A 373 -0.40 4.81 -19.66
CA ALA A 373 -0.64 4.08 -20.90
C ALA A 373 -0.64 2.56 -20.69
N LEU A 374 0.33 2.03 -19.94
CA LEU A 374 0.41 0.60 -19.62
C LEU A 374 -0.77 0.15 -18.74
N ALA A 375 -1.16 0.95 -17.75
CA ALA A 375 -2.33 0.69 -16.91
C ALA A 375 -3.63 0.70 -17.73
N ALA A 376 -3.79 1.67 -18.65
CA ALA A 376 -4.92 1.73 -19.56
C ALA A 376 -5.01 0.49 -20.46
N LEU A 377 -3.89 0.06 -21.04
CA LEU A 377 -3.82 -1.15 -21.86
C LEU A 377 -4.16 -2.40 -21.04
N ALA A 378 -3.55 -2.56 -19.86
CA ALA A 378 -3.81 -3.69 -18.97
C ALA A 378 -5.27 -3.77 -18.53
N LEU A 379 -5.91 -2.63 -18.26
CA LEU A 379 -7.34 -2.55 -17.94
C LEU A 379 -8.19 -3.05 -19.11
N VAL A 380 -7.97 -2.52 -20.32
CA VAL A 380 -8.74 -2.89 -21.52
C VAL A 380 -8.58 -4.38 -21.82
N VAL A 381 -7.35 -4.89 -21.84
CA VAL A 381 -7.05 -6.32 -22.09
C VAL A 381 -7.67 -7.20 -21.00
N GLY A 382 -7.52 -6.84 -19.72
CA GLY A 382 -8.07 -7.59 -18.60
C GLY A 382 -9.60 -7.66 -18.62
N VAL A 383 -10.26 -6.56 -18.96
CA VAL A 383 -11.72 -6.48 -19.08
C VAL A 383 -12.23 -7.26 -20.29
N ALA A 384 -11.57 -7.12 -21.45
CA ALA A 384 -11.92 -7.87 -22.66
C ALA A 384 -11.78 -9.38 -22.42
N TRP A 385 -10.67 -9.82 -21.81
CA TRP A 385 -10.44 -11.22 -21.49
C TRP A 385 -11.48 -11.80 -20.53
N ARG A 386 -11.78 -11.10 -19.43
CA ARG A 386 -12.79 -11.54 -18.44
C ARG A 386 -14.18 -11.62 -19.07
N SER A 387 -14.56 -10.59 -19.82
CA SER A 387 -15.86 -10.52 -20.49
C SER A 387 -15.97 -11.59 -21.58
N TRP A 388 -14.88 -11.94 -22.27
CA TRP A 388 -14.85 -13.00 -23.28
C TRP A 388 -14.97 -14.40 -22.67
N ARG A 389 -14.25 -14.65 -21.57
CA ARG A 389 -14.39 -15.91 -20.80
C ARG A 389 -15.82 -16.10 -20.29
N ALA A 390 -16.44 -15.04 -19.77
CA ALA A 390 -17.83 -15.05 -19.33
C ALA A 390 -18.78 -15.40 -20.49
N ALA A 391 -18.58 -14.79 -21.68
CA ALA A 391 -19.37 -15.10 -22.87
C ALA A 391 -19.19 -16.56 -23.32
N ARG A 392 -17.96 -17.09 -23.36
CA ARG A 392 -17.70 -18.49 -23.76
C ARG A 392 -18.35 -19.51 -22.83
N ALA A 393 -18.30 -19.29 -21.52
CA ALA A 393 -18.92 -20.17 -20.54
C ALA A 393 -20.43 -20.35 -20.79
N THR A 394 -21.11 -19.30 -21.26
CA THR A 394 -22.55 -19.36 -21.57
C THR A 394 -22.92 -20.18 -22.81
N VAL A 395 -21.99 -20.34 -23.76
CA VAL A 395 -22.25 -21.12 -24.98
C VAL A 395 -22.23 -22.63 -24.68
N HIS A 396 -21.36 -23.07 -23.78
CA HIS A 396 -21.19 -24.50 -23.49
C HIS A 396 -22.31 -25.10 -22.65
N THR A 397 -23.00 -24.29 -21.84
CA THR A 397 -24.17 -24.75 -21.05
C THR A 397 -25.45 -24.90 -21.87
N ARG A 398 -25.45 -24.54 -23.16
CA ARG A 398 -26.61 -24.70 -24.06
C ARG A 398 -26.60 -26.01 -24.84
N ARG A 399 -25.65 -26.92 -24.62
CA ARG A 399 -25.79 -28.28 -25.18
C ARG A 399 -27.04 -28.91 -24.57
N PRO A 400 -28.00 -29.38 -25.40
CA PRO A 400 -29.19 -30.04 -24.89
C PRO A 400 -28.73 -31.22 -24.04
N ALA A 401 -29.11 -31.24 -22.76
CA ALA A 401 -28.96 -32.46 -21.98
C ALA A 401 -29.71 -33.57 -22.73
N PRO A 402 -29.15 -34.80 -22.82
CA PRO A 402 -29.90 -35.92 -23.35
C PRO A 402 -31.25 -35.97 -22.62
N ALA A 403 -32.34 -36.11 -23.37
CA ALA A 403 -33.71 -35.99 -22.90
C ALA A 403 -34.02 -37.07 -21.82
N VAL A 404 -33.62 -36.81 -20.58
CA VAL A 404 -34.08 -37.58 -19.43
C VAL A 404 -35.31 -36.84 -18.91
N VAL A 405 -36.46 -37.45 -19.20
CA VAL A 405 -37.79 -36.98 -18.85
C VAL A 405 -37.95 -36.99 -17.33
N TYR A 406 -37.61 -35.89 -16.66
CA TYR A 406 -38.16 -35.56 -15.34
C TYR A 406 -39.10 -34.36 -15.51
N ALA A 407 -40.37 -34.66 -15.70
CA ALA A 407 -41.44 -33.69 -15.67
C ALA A 407 -41.62 -33.16 -14.24
N SER A 408 -41.27 -31.88 -14.01
CA SER A 408 -41.99 -30.93 -13.11
C SER A 408 -41.14 -29.75 -12.59
N ALA A 409 -39.81 -29.75 -12.71
CA ALA A 409 -39.00 -28.61 -12.26
C ALA A 409 -38.86 -27.57 -13.38
N ARG A 410 -39.52 -26.41 -13.25
CA ARG A 410 -39.24 -25.24 -14.12
C ARG A 410 -37.75 -24.92 -13.99
N PRO A 411 -36.96 -24.98 -15.08
CA PRO A 411 -35.54 -24.64 -15.01
C PRO A 411 -35.41 -23.17 -14.65
N THR A 412 -34.92 -22.88 -13.45
CA THR A 412 -34.47 -21.54 -13.10
C THR A 412 -33.32 -21.19 -14.06
N PRO A 413 -33.39 -20.05 -14.76
CA PRO A 413 -32.30 -19.66 -15.66
C PRO A 413 -31.00 -19.56 -14.85
N PRO A 414 -29.87 -20.05 -15.37
CA PRO A 414 -28.63 -20.13 -14.60
C PRO A 414 -28.17 -18.73 -14.19
N ALA A 415 -28.16 -18.47 -12.87
CA ALA A 415 -27.74 -17.23 -12.22
C ALA A 415 -26.24 -16.87 -12.38
N VAL A 416 -25.52 -17.57 -13.28
CA VAL A 416 -24.06 -17.45 -13.46
C VAL A 416 -23.66 -16.22 -14.29
N ARG A 417 -24.58 -15.66 -15.10
CA ARG A 417 -24.32 -14.52 -16.01
C ARG A 417 -23.97 -13.18 -15.33
N PRO A 418 -24.71 -12.69 -14.32
CA PRO A 418 -24.50 -11.35 -13.77
C PRO A 418 -23.22 -11.20 -12.95
N ALA A 419 -22.73 -12.27 -12.30
CA ALA A 419 -21.58 -12.18 -11.39
C ALA A 419 -20.25 -11.88 -12.11
N ALA A 420 -19.99 -12.56 -13.25
CA ALA A 420 -18.72 -12.38 -13.97
C ALA A 420 -18.61 -11.00 -14.64
N LEU A 421 -19.71 -10.54 -15.26
CA LEU A 421 -19.81 -9.19 -15.83
C LEU A 421 -19.80 -8.11 -14.74
N GLY A 422 -20.45 -8.36 -13.59
CA GLY A 422 -20.41 -7.47 -12.44
C GLY A 422 -18.98 -7.25 -11.93
N GLY A 423 -18.18 -8.32 -11.91
CA GLY A 423 -16.75 -8.24 -11.58
C GLY A 423 -15.91 -7.45 -12.58
N ALA A 424 -16.28 -7.45 -13.87
CA ALA A 424 -15.60 -6.62 -14.89
C ALA A 424 -15.94 -5.14 -14.73
N ILE A 425 -17.21 -4.80 -14.48
CA ILE A 425 -17.63 -3.42 -14.23
C ILE A 425 -17.01 -2.88 -12.95
N ALA A 426 -17.02 -3.67 -11.86
CA ALA A 426 -16.37 -3.28 -10.60
C ALA A 426 -14.87 -3.01 -10.79
N LEU A 427 -14.18 -3.80 -11.63
CA LEU A 427 -12.78 -3.54 -11.98
C LEU A 427 -12.59 -2.19 -12.69
N VAL A 428 -13.44 -1.88 -13.67
CA VAL A 428 -13.37 -0.61 -14.40
C VAL A 428 -13.62 0.59 -13.48
N LEU A 429 -14.65 0.51 -12.63
CA LEU A 429 -14.96 1.58 -11.67
C LEU A 429 -13.86 1.73 -10.61
N GLY A 430 -13.34 0.61 -10.09
CA GLY A 430 -12.23 0.62 -9.14
C GLY A 430 -10.97 1.23 -9.73
N ALA A 431 -10.63 0.92 -10.99
CA ALA A 431 -9.50 1.53 -11.69
C ALA A 431 -9.72 3.02 -11.94
N ALA A 432 -10.93 3.46 -12.27
CA ALA A 432 -11.26 4.87 -12.44
C ALA A 432 -11.07 5.65 -11.12
N ILE A 433 -11.52 5.10 -9.99
CA ILE A 433 -11.34 5.71 -8.66
C ILE A 433 -9.86 5.72 -8.28
N ALA A 434 -9.15 4.61 -8.45
CA ALA A 434 -7.71 4.54 -8.19
C ALA A 434 -6.93 5.60 -8.98
N ALA A 435 -7.24 5.78 -10.27
CA ALA A 435 -6.63 6.81 -11.10
C ALA A 435 -7.02 8.23 -10.68
N SER A 436 -8.24 8.42 -10.18
CA SER A 436 -8.68 9.72 -9.64
C SER A 436 -7.92 10.06 -8.36
N VAL A 437 -7.78 9.09 -7.44
CA VAL A 437 -6.98 9.23 -6.22
C VAL A 437 -5.52 9.49 -6.56
N ALA A 438 -4.93 8.73 -7.49
CA ALA A 438 -3.56 8.97 -7.97
C ALA A 438 -3.40 10.37 -8.59
N SER A 439 -4.36 10.81 -9.41
CA SER A 439 -4.35 12.15 -10.01
C SER A 439 -4.39 13.24 -8.93
N VAL A 440 -5.26 13.11 -7.93
CA VAL A 440 -5.30 14.04 -6.80
C VAL A 440 -4.00 14.01 -6.01
N ALA A 441 -3.47 12.83 -5.69
CA ALA A 441 -2.21 12.67 -4.98
C ALA A 441 -1.04 13.35 -5.73
N LEU A 442 -0.94 13.17 -7.05
CA LEU A 442 0.14 13.76 -7.84
C LEU A 442 -0.05 15.26 -8.09
N THR A 443 -1.28 15.73 -8.27
CA THR A 443 -1.55 17.12 -8.73
C THR A 443 -1.91 18.10 -7.62
N LYS A 444 -2.49 17.62 -6.51
CA LYS A 444 -2.96 18.46 -5.40
C LYS A 444 -2.06 18.42 -4.17
N THR A 445 -1.06 17.54 -4.16
CA THR A 445 -0.03 17.54 -3.12
C THR A 445 1.26 18.18 -3.64
N ARG A 446 2.29 18.19 -2.78
CA ARG A 446 3.61 18.75 -3.09
C ARG A 446 4.45 17.87 -4.01
N VAL A 447 3.96 16.71 -4.45
CA VAL A 447 4.74 15.71 -5.19
C VAL A 447 5.48 16.30 -6.40
N ARG A 448 4.79 17.06 -7.27
CA ARG A 448 5.40 17.69 -8.45
C ARG A 448 6.43 18.74 -8.07
N PHE A 449 6.09 19.59 -7.11
CA PHE A 449 6.99 20.61 -6.60
C PHE A 449 8.27 20.00 -6.02
N ASP A 450 8.14 19.00 -5.16
CA ASP A 450 9.27 18.36 -4.51
C ASP A 450 10.14 17.60 -5.52
N TYR A 451 9.54 16.86 -6.45
CA TYR A 451 10.29 16.22 -7.53
C TYR A 451 11.19 17.22 -8.27
N TYR A 452 10.61 18.29 -8.80
CA TYR A 452 11.33 19.26 -9.63
C TYR A 452 12.28 20.14 -8.83
N ARG A 453 11.91 20.55 -7.60
CA ARG A 453 12.77 21.34 -6.72
C ARG A 453 14.04 20.59 -6.37
N TRP A 454 13.94 19.30 -6.04
CA TRP A 454 15.11 18.50 -5.69
C TRP A 454 15.94 18.13 -6.91
N ALA A 455 15.31 17.81 -8.04
CA ALA A 455 16.01 17.60 -9.32
C ALA A 455 16.81 18.85 -9.76
N GLY A 456 16.19 20.04 -9.67
CA GLY A 456 16.86 21.31 -9.98
C GLY A 456 17.99 21.64 -9.03
N ALA A 457 17.83 21.38 -7.73
CA ALA A 457 18.90 21.54 -6.75
C ALA A 457 20.10 20.63 -7.05
N ASP A 458 19.84 19.42 -7.53
CA ASP A 458 20.89 18.49 -7.93
C ASP A 458 21.62 18.91 -9.21
N ALA A 459 20.89 19.21 -10.28
CA ALA A 459 21.46 19.73 -11.53
C ALA A 459 22.32 20.98 -11.27
N ARG A 460 21.86 21.89 -10.40
CA ARG A 460 22.62 23.07 -9.97
C ARG A 460 23.94 22.70 -9.28
N ARG A 461 23.96 21.69 -8.40
CA ARG A 461 25.20 21.22 -7.73
C ARG A 461 26.20 20.63 -8.71
N ARG A 462 25.72 20.00 -9.79
CA ARG A 462 26.54 19.45 -10.87
C ARG A 462 27.04 20.48 -11.87
N GLY A 463 26.59 21.74 -11.76
CA GLY A 463 26.96 22.82 -12.69
C GLY A 463 26.14 22.84 -13.99
N ASP A 464 25.14 21.97 -14.14
CA ASP A 464 24.22 21.96 -15.28
C ASP A 464 23.12 23.01 -15.08
N TYR A 465 23.47 24.28 -15.30
CA TYR A 465 22.59 25.41 -15.02
C TYR A 465 21.37 25.49 -15.94
N GLU A 466 21.46 24.99 -17.18
CA GLU A 466 20.35 24.97 -18.13
C GLU A 466 19.30 23.93 -17.72
N GLN A 467 19.73 22.72 -17.38
CA GLN A 467 18.82 21.71 -16.82
C GLN A 467 18.24 22.16 -15.47
N ALA A 468 19.06 22.75 -14.60
CA ALA A 468 18.59 23.27 -13.32
C ALA A 468 17.50 24.34 -13.51
N LEU A 469 17.70 25.28 -14.44
CA LEU A 469 16.72 26.31 -14.78
C LEU A 469 15.39 25.69 -15.20
N GLY A 470 15.40 24.74 -16.15
CA GLY A 470 14.18 24.07 -16.61
C GLY A 470 13.44 23.32 -15.49
N PHE A 471 14.16 22.71 -14.55
CA PHE A 471 13.55 22.11 -13.37
C PHE A 471 12.97 23.13 -12.39
N TYR A 472 13.65 24.25 -12.14
CA TYR A 472 13.13 25.28 -11.25
C TYR A 472 11.94 26.04 -11.83
N GLU A 473 11.89 26.27 -13.15
CA GLU A 473 10.72 26.83 -13.84
C GLU A 473 9.49 25.92 -13.61
N LYS A 474 9.64 24.61 -13.80
CA LYS A 474 8.59 23.63 -13.49
C LYS A 474 8.24 23.60 -12.01
N ALA A 475 9.23 23.63 -11.11
CA ALA A 475 8.98 23.65 -9.68
C ALA A 475 8.14 24.87 -9.28
N ASN A 476 8.47 26.06 -9.79
CA ASN A 476 7.74 27.29 -9.51
C ASN A 476 6.30 27.25 -10.03
N ALA A 477 6.06 26.63 -11.19
CA ALA A 477 4.70 26.40 -11.70
C ALA A 477 3.83 25.51 -10.78
N TYR A 478 4.45 24.70 -9.92
CA TYR A 478 3.77 23.82 -8.98
C TYR A 478 3.97 24.22 -7.50
N ALA A 479 4.60 25.36 -7.23
CA ALA A 479 4.97 25.76 -5.88
C ALA A 479 3.73 26.03 -5.01
N PRO A 480 3.69 25.51 -3.77
CA PRO A 480 2.75 26.00 -2.77
C PRO A 480 2.90 27.51 -2.55
N LEU A 481 1.84 28.16 -2.09
CA LEU A 481 1.86 29.60 -1.78
C LEU A 481 3.00 29.91 -0.80
N GLY A 482 3.88 30.84 -1.17
CA GLY A 482 5.03 31.26 -0.36
C GLY A 482 6.28 30.38 -0.48
N GLU A 483 6.25 29.31 -1.27
CA GLU A 483 7.38 28.38 -1.42
C GLU A 483 8.09 28.47 -2.79
N SER A 484 7.80 29.51 -3.57
CA SER A 484 8.44 29.73 -4.86
C SER A 484 9.96 29.89 -4.70
N ARG A 485 10.67 29.49 -5.75
CA ARG A 485 12.13 29.56 -5.87
C ARG A 485 12.53 30.59 -6.92
N ASP A 486 11.72 31.63 -7.11
CA ASP A 486 11.92 32.65 -8.16
C ASP A 486 13.29 33.34 -8.08
N ARG A 487 13.81 33.52 -6.86
CA ARG A 487 15.18 34.05 -6.68
C ARG A 487 16.24 33.13 -7.29
N ILE A 488 16.12 31.82 -7.06
CA ILE A 488 17.06 30.82 -7.60
C ILE A 488 16.88 30.72 -9.11
N GLU A 489 15.64 30.74 -9.60
CA GLU A 489 15.35 30.75 -11.04
C GLU A 489 15.99 31.95 -11.75
N ARG A 490 15.82 33.18 -11.23
CA ARG A 490 16.44 34.39 -11.78
C ARG A 490 17.97 34.32 -11.78
N GLU A 491 18.56 33.82 -10.69
CA GLU A 491 20.01 33.61 -10.60
C GLU A 491 20.51 32.64 -11.69
N LEU A 492 19.81 31.53 -11.90
CA LEU A 492 20.18 30.54 -12.91
C LEU A 492 20.00 31.07 -14.33
N ARG A 493 18.92 31.83 -14.59
CA ARG A 493 18.68 32.46 -15.89
C ARG A 493 19.83 33.39 -16.28
N GLN A 494 20.28 34.24 -15.35
CA GLN A 494 21.44 35.11 -15.58
C GLN A 494 22.71 34.29 -15.89
N ARG A 495 23.00 33.23 -15.13
CA ARG A 495 24.19 32.39 -15.39
C ARG A 495 24.18 31.70 -16.75
N VAL A 496 23.01 31.25 -17.21
CA VAL A 496 22.85 30.63 -18.54
C VAL A 496 23.07 31.67 -19.64
N GLU A 497 22.56 32.89 -19.46
CA GLU A 497 22.76 34.01 -20.40
C GLU A 497 24.23 34.43 -20.47
N ASP A 498 24.88 34.61 -19.32
CA ASP A 498 26.31 34.96 -19.23
C ASP A 498 27.19 33.88 -19.87
N GLY A 499 26.87 32.60 -19.63
CA GLY A 499 27.60 31.46 -20.23
C GLY A 499 27.48 31.39 -21.75
N ARG A 500 26.35 31.82 -22.32
CA ARG A 500 26.14 31.89 -23.78
C ARG A 500 26.81 33.11 -24.42
N ALA A 501 27.03 34.19 -23.66
CA ALA A 501 27.69 35.39 -24.18
C ALA A 501 29.22 35.27 -24.19
N GLY A 502 29.80 34.37 -23.40
CA GLY A 502 31.25 34.20 -23.24
C GLY A 502 31.90 33.07 -24.06
N GLY A 503 31.13 32.26 -24.78
CA GLY A 503 31.62 31.19 -25.65
C GLY A 503 31.26 31.46 -27.10
#